data_AF-A0A842N2Q7-F1
#
_entry.id   AF-A0A842N2Q7-F1
#
_cell.length_a   1.000
_cell.length_b   1.000
_cell.length_c   1.000
_cell.angle_alpha   90.00
_cell.angle_beta   90.00
_cell.angle_gamma   90.00
#
_symmetry.space_group_name_H-M   'P 1'
#
loop_
_entity.id
_entity.type
_entity.pdbx_description
1 polymer ?
#
loop_
_entity_poly.entity_id
_entity_poly.type
_entity_poly.pdbx_seq_one_letter_code
_entity_poly.pdbx_strand_id
1 'polypeptide(L)'
;MCPDLAEGFEEIYTVRDDYERFHQRNTAFGRAMRAGKRGYGDPEAKLKRLKDNIPGYGIVDSAFSGAALTAAQASHSGRGNQDSGFYSWSPLGVTHKPEGVPRWEGSPEEAGRIVAKAGKFYGAVGVGFTELDKRWVYSHNSDGRPIVFEDVDE
;
A
#
# COMPACT_ATOMS: atom_id res chain seq x y z
N MET A 1 20.04 0.41 -29.44
CA MET A 1 19.28 -0.77 -29.87
C MET A 1 19.20 -1.68 -28.65
N CYS A 2 18.15 -1.57 -27.84
CA CYS A 2 17.96 -2.49 -26.71
C CYS A 2 17.40 -3.79 -27.28
N PRO A 3 17.97 -4.96 -26.91
CA PRO A 3 17.47 -6.24 -27.39
C PRO A 3 16.09 -6.55 -26.80
N ASP A 4 15.27 -7.25 -27.58
CA ASP A 4 13.95 -7.79 -27.27
C ASP A 4 13.96 -8.69 -26.01
N LEU A 5 13.85 -8.09 -24.83
CA LEU A 5 13.51 -8.78 -23.59
C LEU A 5 12.04 -8.49 -23.27
N ALA A 6 11.15 -9.02 -24.09
CA ALA A 6 9.75 -9.16 -23.71
C ALA A 6 9.48 -10.65 -23.47
N GLU A 7 10.16 -11.22 -22.46
CA GLU A 7 9.70 -12.47 -21.86
C GLU A 7 8.24 -12.27 -21.41
N GLY A 8 7.38 -13.24 -21.67
CA GLY A 8 5.96 -13.14 -21.32
C GLY A 8 5.78 -13.01 -19.80
N PHE A 9 4.70 -12.38 -19.34
CA PHE A 9 4.44 -12.21 -17.89
C PHE A 9 4.55 -13.52 -17.10
N GLU A 10 4.03 -14.63 -17.64
CA GLU A 10 4.11 -15.96 -17.02
C GLU A 10 5.51 -16.60 -17.08
N GLU A 11 6.36 -16.17 -18.02
CA GLU A 11 7.74 -16.60 -18.12
C GLU A 11 8.60 -15.92 -17.05
N ILE A 12 8.37 -14.63 -16.81
CA ILE A 12 9.05 -13.85 -15.77
C ILE A 12 8.54 -14.24 -14.37
N TYR A 13 7.24 -14.48 -14.24
CA TYR A 13 6.57 -14.77 -12.97
C TYR A 13 6.00 -16.20 -12.95
N THR A 14 6.89 -17.19 -12.98
CA THR A 14 6.47 -18.60 -12.86
C THR A 14 5.80 -18.86 -11.51
N VAL A 15 4.57 -19.36 -11.54
CA VAL A 15 3.80 -19.73 -10.35
C VAL A 15 3.73 -21.25 -10.25
N ARG A 16 3.86 -21.78 -9.04
CA ARG A 16 3.74 -23.22 -8.80
C ARG A 16 2.27 -23.65 -8.87
N ASP A 17 2.03 -24.89 -9.27
CA ASP A 17 0.68 -25.46 -9.33
C ASP A 17 -0.02 -25.51 -7.95
N ASP A 18 0.77 -25.57 -6.87
CA ASP A 18 0.30 -25.59 -5.48
C ASP A 18 0.19 -24.18 -4.86
N TYR A 19 0.22 -23.13 -5.67
CA TYR A 19 0.18 -21.76 -5.17
C TYR A 19 -1.17 -21.39 -4.57
N GLU A 20 -1.12 -20.81 -3.38
CA GLU A 20 -2.25 -20.15 -2.73
C GLU A 20 -1.92 -18.68 -2.42
N ARG A 21 -2.93 -17.80 -2.50
CA ARG A 21 -2.78 -16.38 -2.17
C ARG A 21 -2.25 -16.21 -0.74
N PHE A 22 -1.21 -15.41 -0.61
CA PHE A 22 -0.50 -15.25 0.66
C PHE A 22 -1.39 -14.61 1.74
N HIS A 23 -1.41 -15.20 2.95
CA HIS A 23 -2.09 -14.59 4.09
C HIS A 23 -1.21 -13.47 4.69
N GLN A 24 -1.66 -12.20 4.68
CA GLN A 24 -0.84 -11.04 5.06
C GLN A 24 -0.24 -11.12 6.48
N ARG A 25 -0.93 -11.78 7.42
CA ARG A 25 -0.43 -12.07 8.76
C ARG A 25 0.87 -12.87 8.76
N ASN A 26 1.18 -13.60 7.69
CA ASN A 26 2.41 -14.40 7.58
C ASN A 26 3.60 -13.59 7.08
N THR A 27 3.48 -12.27 6.85
CA THR A 27 4.64 -11.40 6.70
C THR A 27 5.54 -11.46 7.95
N ALA A 28 6.82 -11.13 7.82
CA ALA A 28 7.74 -11.04 8.96
C ALA A 28 7.20 -10.10 10.05
N PHE A 29 6.60 -8.97 9.64
CA PHE A 29 5.93 -8.03 10.55
C PHE A 29 4.72 -8.65 11.25
N GLY A 30 3.80 -9.28 10.49
CA GLY A 30 2.62 -9.90 11.06
C GLY A 30 2.95 -11.02 12.06
N ARG A 31 3.95 -11.86 11.75
CA ARG A 31 4.42 -12.92 12.66
C ARG A 31 5.08 -12.35 13.91
N ALA A 32 5.92 -11.33 13.77
CA ALA A 32 6.57 -10.69 14.91
C ALA A 32 5.54 -10.07 15.87
N MET A 33 4.52 -9.39 15.34
CA MET A 33 3.43 -8.83 16.13
C MET A 33 2.66 -9.90 16.91
N ARG A 34 2.30 -11.03 16.27
CA ARG A 34 1.63 -12.15 16.97
C ARG A 34 2.51 -12.81 18.04
N ALA A 35 3.82 -12.81 17.85
CA ALA A 35 4.78 -13.29 18.84
C ALA A 35 5.02 -12.28 19.98
N GLY A 36 4.28 -11.18 20.04
CA GLY A 36 4.42 -10.15 21.07
C GLY A 36 5.69 -9.30 20.95
N LYS A 37 6.43 -9.41 19.83
CA LYS A 37 7.62 -8.60 19.62
C LYS A 37 7.21 -7.15 19.38
N ARG A 38 7.64 -6.26 20.27
CA ARG A 38 7.49 -4.82 20.08
C ARG A 38 8.47 -4.41 18.97
N GLY A 39 7.92 -3.95 17.85
CA GLY A 39 8.70 -3.54 16.68
C GLY A 39 9.53 -2.28 16.92
N TYR A 40 9.87 -1.57 15.84
CA TYR A 40 10.62 -0.30 15.94
C TYR A 40 9.96 0.79 16.80
N GLY A 41 8.66 0.66 17.08
CA GLY A 41 7.91 1.55 17.97
C GLY A 41 8.07 1.28 19.47
N ASP A 42 8.85 0.27 19.89
CA ASP A 42 9.09 0.00 21.31
C ASP A 42 9.76 1.21 22.02
N PRO A 43 9.10 1.83 23.01
CA PRO A 43 9.64 3.02 23.67
C PRO A 43 10.96 2.77 24.39
N GLU A 44 11.12 1.59 25.01
CA GLU A 44 12.33 1.23 25.75
C GLU A 44 13.52 1.02 24.80
N ALA A 45 13.34 0.24 23.73
CA ALA A 45 14.37 0.09 22.72
C ALA A 45 14.70 1.42 22.04
N LYS A 46 13.71 2.29 21.78
CA LYS A 46 13.96 3.63 21.23
C LYS A 46 14.81 4.48 22.19
N LEU A 47 14.46 4.52 23.47
CA LEU A 47 15.23 5.22 24.50
C LEU A 47 16.66 4.69 24.60
N LYS A 48 16.84 3.37 24.55
CA LYS A 48 18.17 2.74 24.57
C LYS A 48 19.02 3.20 23.38
N ARG A 49 18.48 3.16 22.15
CA ARG A 49 19.21 3.60 20.94
C ARG A 49 19.64 5.07 21.02
N LEU A 50 18.76 5.93 21.57
CA LEU A 50 19.08 7.34 21.81
C LEU A 50 20.22 7.51 22.81
N LYS A 51 20.18 6.78 23.94
CA LYS A 51 21.23 6.83 24.97
C LYS A 51 22.57 6.29 24.48
N ASP A 52 22.53 5.24 23.65
CA ASP A 52 23.71 4.57 23.10
C ASP A 52 24.35 5.39 21.95
N ASN A 53 23.80 6.54 21.57
CA ASN A 53 24.28 7.41 20.48
C ASN A 53 24.51 6.65 19.16
N ILE A 54 23.62 5.71 18.84
CA ILE A 54 23.72 4.94 17.60
C ILE A 54 23.51 5.90 16.40
N PRO A 55 24.43 5.96 15.42
CA PRO A 55 24.26 6.79 14.24
C PRO A 55 22.92 6.52 13.52
N GLY A 56 22.18 7.58 13.22
CA GLY A 56 20.85 7.52 12.60
C GLY A 56 19.68 7.27 13.56
N TYR A 57 19.94 7.21 14.87
CA TYR A 57 18.91 7.09 15.92
C TYR A 57 18.96 8.25 16.92
N GLY A 58 19.54 9.39 16.53
CA GLY A 58 19.58 10.58 17.36
C GLY A 58 18.20 11.21 17.55
N ILE A 59 18.15 12.26 18.37
CA ILE A 59 16.91 12.99 18.62
C ILE A 59 16.38 13.67 17.35
N VAL A 60 17.28 14.21 16.53
CA VAL A 60 16.93 14.85 15.24
C VAL A 60 16.40 13.81 14.26
N ASP A 61 17.05 12.66 14.13
CA ASP A 61 16.58 11.55 13.27
C ASP A 61 15.20 11.07 13.70
N SER A 62 15.01 10.92 15.02
CA SER A 62 13.74 10.50 15.61
C SER A 62 12.62 11.52 15.37
N ALA A 63 12.92 12.81 15.49
CA ALA A 63 11.97 13.89 15.25
C ALA A 63 11.60 13.97 13.75
N PHE A 64 12.59 13.88 12.87
CA PHE A 64 12.39 13.90 11.42
C PHE A 64 11.55 12.70 10.96
N SER A 65 11.88 11.50 11.43
CA SER A 65 11.11 10.28 11.13
C SER A 65 9.66 10.38 11.63
N GLY A 66 9.46 10.91 12.84
CA GLY A 66 8.12 11.14 13.39
C GLY A 66 7.33 12.15 12.55
N ALA A 67 7.93 13.29 12.23
CA ALA A 67 7.31 14.32 11.39
C ALA A 67 6.89 13.77 10.02
N ALA A 68 7.75 12.97 9.37
CA ALA A 68 7.47 12.37 8.08
C ALA A 68 6.27 11.40 8.09
N LEU A 69 5.98 10.76 9.22
CA LEU A 69 4.87 9.80 9.36
C LEU A 69 3.55 10.43 9.85
N THR A 70 3.53 11.74 10.14
CA THR A 70 2.40 12.44 10.74
C THR A 70 1.09 12.18 9.99
N ALA A 71 1.07 12.37 8.68
CA ALA A 71 -0.15 12.21 7.88
C ALA A 71 -0.69 10.78 7.96
N ALA A 72 0.17 9.77 7.84
CA ALA A 72 -0.21 8.36 7.93
C ALA A 72 -0.71 7.97 9.33
N GLN A 73 -0.07 8.50 10.39
CA GLN A 73 -0.44 8.19 11.78
C GLN A 73 -1.72 8.91 12.21
N ALA A 74 -1.86 10.21 11.92
CA ALA A 74 -3.00 11.02 12.33
C ALA A 74 -4.31 10.60 11.66
N SER A 75 -4.24 10.05 10.44
CA SER A 75 -5.40 9.60 9.68
C SER A 75 -5.82 8.17 9.98
N HIS A 76 -5.16 7.47 10.92
CA HIS A 76 -5.31 6.02 11.13
C HIS A 76 -4.97 5.18 9.88
N SER A 77 -4.25 5.75 8.90
CA SER A 77 -3.80 5.08 7.66
C SER A 77 -2.50 4.31 7.89
N GLY A 78 -2.50 3.46 8.91
CA GLY A 78 -1.33 2.74 9.38
C GLY A 78 -1.07 1.42 8.64
N ARG A 79 0.06 0.80 8.97
CA ARG A 79 0.45 -0.52 8.44
C ARG A 79 -0.62 -1.56 8.77
N GLY A 80 -1.21 -2.15 7.74
CA GLY A 80 -2.17 -3.25 7.88
C GLY A 80 -3.64 -2.84 7.86
N ASN A 81 -3.92 -1.54 7.86
CA ASN A 81 -5.28 -1.04 7.82
C ASN A 81 -5.74 -0.91 6.37
N GLN A 82 -6.62 -1.80 5.95
CA GLN A 82 -7.37 -1.68 4.69
C GLN A 82 -8.72 -1.03 5.00
N ASP A 83 -9.27 -0.29 4.05
CA ASP A 83 -10.58 0.35 4.17
C ASP A 83 -10.72 1.24 5.42
N SER A 84 -9.71 2.09 5.67
CA SER A 84 -9.74 3.05 6.77
C SER A 84 -8.80 4.22 6.52
N GLY A 85 -9.10 5.38 7.10
CA GLY A 85 -8.29 6.58 6.90
C GLY A 85 -8.14 6.92 5.41
N PHE A 86 -6.94 7.32 4.99
CA PHE A 86 -6.55 7.53 3.59
C PHE A 86 -6.52 6.26 2.73
N TYR A 87 -6.71 5.07 3.32
CA TYR A 87 -6.87 3.80 2.59
C TYR A 87 -8.34 3.34 2.50
N SER A 88 -9.30 4.21 2.83
CA SER A 88 -10.74 3.97 2.64
C SER A 88 -11.05 3.56 1.20
N TRP A 89 -11.93 2.57 1.02
CA TRP A 89 -12.41 2.15 -0.31
C TRP A 89 -13.52 3.08 -0.82
N SER A 90 -14.22 3.75 0.09
CA SER A 90 -15.18 4.80 -0.24
C SER A 90 -14.54 6.20 -0.18
N PRO A 91 -15.07 7.18 -0.95
CA PRO A 91 -14.64 8.57 -0.83
C PRO A 91 -14.78 9.10 0.60
N LEU A 92 -13.82 9.91 1.06
CA LEU A 92 -13.82 10.50 2.42
C LEU A 92 -14.87 11.59 2.65
N GLY A 93 -15.74 11.87 1.68
CA GLY A 93 -16.77 12.91 1.78
C GLY A 93 -16.24 14.35 1.80
N VAL A 94 -14.96 14.57 1.48
CA VAL A 94 -14.37 15.91 1.42
C VAL A 94 -14.64 16.64 0.10
N THR A 95 -15.02 15.89 -0.93
CA THR A 95 -15.37 16.42 -2.24
C THR A 95 -16.55 15.66 -2.80
N HIS A 96 -17.42 16.36 -3.52
CA HIS A 96 -18.60 15.77 -4.14
C HIS A 96 -18.67 16.21 -5.58
N LYS A 97 -18.96 15.27 -6.49
CA LYS A 97 -19.34 15.61 -7.85
C LYS A 97 -20.64 16.40 -7.78
N PRO A 98 -20.71 17.61 -8.38
CA PRO A 98 -21.95 18.36 -8.42
C PRO A 98 -23.11 17.52 -8.97
N GLU A 99 -24.31 17.77 -8.43
CA GLU A 99 -25.53 17.15 -8.92
C GLU A 99 -25.77 17.50 -10.40
N GLY A 100 -26.38 16.58 -11.14
CA GLY A 100 -26.68 16.77 -12.57
C GLY A 100 -25.49 16.61 -13.53
N VAL A 101 -24.24 16.53 -13.03
CA VAL A 101 -23.08 16.23 -13.88
C VAL A 101 -23.00 14.72 -14.11
N PRO A 102 -23.00 14.21 -15.36
CA PRO A 102 -22.90 12.77 -15.62
C PRO A 102 -21.55 12.20 -15.18
N ARG A 103 -21.47 10.87 -15.07
CA ARG A 103 -20.17 10.19 -14.88
C ARG A 103 -19.29 10.48 -16.09
N TRP A 104 -17.99 10.61 -15.88
CA TRP A 104 -17.05 10.69 -17.00
C TRP A 104 -17.04 9.36 -17.77
N GLU A 105 -16.99 9.47 -19.10
CA GLU A 105 -16.86 8.36 -20.04
C GLU A 105 -15.76 8.70 -21.05
N GLY A 106 -14.97 7.70 -21.45
CA GLY A 106 -13.88 7.86 -22.40
C GLY A 106 -13.15 6.54 -22.64
N SER A 107 -12.15 6.56 -23.52
CA SER A 107 -11.40 5.34 -23.85
C SER A 107 -10.38 4.97 -22.75
N PRO A 108 -9.97 3.69 -22.65
CA PRO A 108 -8.89 3.28 -21.75
C PRO A 108 -7.59 4.07 -21.94
N GLU A 109 -7.25 4.44 -23.17
CA GLU A 109 -6.06 5.23 -23.50
C GLU A 109 -6.16 6.65 -22.96
N GLU A 110 -7.34 7.26 -23.05
CA GLU A 110 -7.60 8.58 -22.49
C GLU A 110 -7.58 8.55 -20.96
N ALA A 111 -8.26 7.58 -20.35
CA ALA A 111 -8.24 7.36 -18.91
C ALA A 111 -6.80 7.19 -18.41
N GLY A 112 -5.99 6.36 -19.09
CA GLY A 112 -4.58 6.15 -18.77
C GLY A 112 -3.76 7.43 -18.80
N ARG A 113 -3.97 8.31 -19.81
CA ARG A 113 -3.31 9.62 -19.87
C ARG A 113 -3.71 10.54 -18.71
N ILE A 114 -5.00 10.59 -18.38
CA ILE A 114 -5.53 11.41 -17.28
C ILE A 114 -4.94 10.93 -15.95
N VAL A 115 -5.02 9.63 -15.66
CA VAL A 115 -4.53 9.04 -14.41
C VAL A 115 -3.01 9.18 -14.28
N ALA A 116 -2.25 8.98 -15.36
CA ALA A 116 -0.80 9.17 -15.34
C ALA A 116 -0.40 10.63 -15.05
N LYS A 117 -1.13 11.60 -15.62
CA LYS A 117 -0.92 13.02 -15.34
C LYS A 117 -1.25 13.36 -13.88
N ALA A 118 -2.37 12.86 -13.36
CA ALA A 118 -2.76 13.05 -11.98
C ALA A 118 -1.72 12.44 -11.01
N GLY A 119 -1.28 11.20 -11.24
CA GLY A 119 -0.27 10.53 -10.42
C GLY A 119 1.05 11.31 -10.33
N LYS A 120 1.54 11.82 -11.45
CA LYS A 120 2.72 12.70 -11.47
C LYS A 120 2.51 14.01 -10.73
N PHE A 121 1.34 14.63 -10.91
CA PHE A 121 0.97 15.85 -10.17
C PHE A 121 0.96 15.62 -8.65
N TYR A 122 0.54 14.44 -8.19
CA TYR A 122 0.58 14.04 -6.79
C TYR A 122 1.94 13.49 -6.30
N GLY A 123 3.00 13.58 -7.11
CA GLY A 123 4.37 13.30 -6.69
C GLY A 123 4.92 11.92 -7.10
N ALA A 124 4.20 11.14 -7.89
CA ALA A 124 4.75 9.89 -8.43
C ALA A 124 5.88 10.15 -9.44
N VAL A 125 7.03 9.51 -9.25
CA VAL A 125 8.17 9.59 -10.19
C VAL A 125 7.91 8.80 -11.47
N GLY A 126 7.15 7.71 -11.37
CA GLY A 126 6.73 6.88 -12.51
C GLY A 126 5.31 6.35 -12.31
N VAL A 127 4.61 6.12 -13.41
CA VAL A 127 3.26 5.53 -13.44
C VAL A 127 3.23 4.48 -14.54
N GLY A 128 2.72 3.29 -14.21
CA GLY A 128 2.50 2.19 -15.15
C GLY A 128 1.15 1.53 -14.88
N PHE A 129 0.69 0.73 -15.83
CA PHE A 129 -0.60 0.04 -15.77
C PHE A 129 -0.37 -1.44 -16.08
N THR A 130 -1.15 -2.30 -15.42
CA THR A 130 -1.18 -3.75 -15.65
C THR A 130 -2.58 -4.25 -15.35
N GLU A 131 -2.94 -5.39 -15.91
CA GLU A 131 -4.15 -6.10 -15.48
C GLU A 131 -4.02 -6.57 -14.02
N LEU A 132 -5.15 -6.64 -13.32
CA LEU A 132 -5.19 -7.15 -11.95
C LEU A 132 -5.05 -8.67 -11.97
N ASP A 133 -3.86 -9.15 -11.63
CA ASP A 133 -3.64 -10.55 -11.33
C ASP A 133 -3.92 -10.83 -9.85
N LYS A 134 -5.04 -11.54 -9.61
CA LYS A 134 -5.56 -11.87 -8.28
C LYS A 134 -4.58 -12.70 -7.45
N ARG A 135 -3.60 -13.38 -8.06
CA ARG A 135 -2.56 -14.13 -7.35
C ARG A 135 -1.79 -13.21 -6.38
N TRP A 136 -1.54 -11.96 -6.76
CA TRP A 136 -0.76 -11.01 -5.96
C TRP A 136 -1.55 -10.28 -4.86
N VAL A 137 -2.87 -10.49 -4.79
CA VAL A 137 -3.71 -9.95 -3.72
C VAL A 137 -3.64 -10.89 -2.52
N TYR A 138 -3.45 -10.36 -1.31
CA TYR A 138 -3.47 -11.19 -0.11
C TYR A 138 -4.79 -11.97 0.03
N SER A 139 -4.74 -13.20 0.57
CA SER A 139 -5.96 -13.96 0.85
C SER A 139 -6.75 -13.39 2.03
N HIS A 140 -6.03 -12.79 2.98
CA HIS A 140 -6.59 -12.17 4.17
C HIS A 140 -5.78 -10.93 4.54
N ASN A 141 -6.46 -9.93 5.10
CA ASN A 141 -5.85 -8.71 5.58
C ASN A 141 -5.03 -8.93 6.87
N SER A 142 -4.47 -7.85 7.43
CA SER A 142 -3.65 -7.91 8.63
C SER A 142 -4.44 -8.31 9.90
N ASP A 143 -5.74 -8.03 9.91
CA ASP A 143 -6.72 -8.47 10.91
C ASP A 143 -7.24 -9.90 10.68
N GLY A 144 -6.73 -10.59 9.66
CA GLY A 144 -7.13 -11.96 9.33
C GLY A 144 -8.55 -12.08 8.80
N ARG A 145 -9.13 -10.99 8.30
CA ARG A 145 -10.38 -11.03 7.55
C ARG A 145 -10.09 -11.45 6.11
N PRO A 146 -10.89 -12.35 5.51
CA PRO A 146 -10.69 -12.79 4.14
C PRO A 146 -10.92 -11.65 3.15
N ILE A 147 -10.13 -11.64 2.07
CA ILE A 147 -10.31 -10.75 0.91
C ILE A 147 -10.89 -11.62 -0.21
N VAL A 148 -12.17 -11.42 -0.51
CA VAL A 148 -12.92 -12.18 -1.53
C VAL A 148 -13.14 -11.35 -2.79
N PHE A 149 -13.36 -12.03 -3.91
CA PHE A 149 -13.76 -11.39 -5.16
C PHE A 149 -15.15 -11.88 -5.49
N GLU A 150 -16.11 -10.98 -5.50
CA GLU A 150 -17.54 -11.26 -5.72
C GLU A 150 -18.13 -10.20 -6.65
N ASP A 151 -19.26 -10.53 -7.26
CA ASP A 151 -20.02 -9.62 -8.11
C ASP A 151 -21.06 -8.92 -7.23
N VAL A 152 -20.74 -7.70 -6.79
CA VAL A 152 -21.54 -6.90 -5.85
C VAL A 152 -21.70 -5.49 -6.39
N ASP A 153 -22.86 -4.88 -6.08
CA ASP A 153 -23.08 -3.46 -6.34
C ASP A 153 -22.39 -2.62 -5.24
N GLU A 154 -21.64 -1.58 -5.64
CA GLU A 154 -20.94 -0.62 -4.76
C GLU A 154 -21.63 0.75 -4.72
#